data_AF-A0A7V3YLL7-F1
#
_entry.id   AF-A0A7V3YLL7-F1
#
_cell.length_a   1.000
_cell.length_b   1.000
_cell.length_c   1.000
_cell.angle_alpha   90.00
_cell.angle_beta   90.00
_cell.angle_gamma   90.00
#
_symmetry.space_group_name_H-M   'P 1'
#
loop_
_entity.id
_entity.type
_entity.pdbx_description
1 polymer ?
#
loop_
_entity_poly.entity_id
_entity_poly.type
_entity_poly.pdbx_seq_one_letter_code
_entity_poly.pdbx_strand_id
1 'polypeptide(L)'
;SLKGVFRSFTERVLRTFGGEHLACDPLGKESCGRKKEVEDAAKQGNSALVYRESCLACKMYGHTRLRGRLSFTDAFPEGNWKTEIRYGVAISRLTGAVAVGPFDMEVLVEGRFVGSLLLENFEVWQLGLLGLAVRSLNEGLTRVGFGKSRGFGEVRMRIREMTVEMARVAELSPGELWGAGAFADDEERGAYGLRSDDRLEGIPEVAPRDLGVYVRTVYGPEEGQEVLERAAEYLGSFFGG
;
A
#
# COMPACT_ATOMS: atom_id res chain seq x y z
N SER A 1 6.28 -2.29 -11.80
CA SER A 1 5.60 -3.05 -10.74
C SER A 1 4.59 -2.15 -10.02
N LEU A 2 3.40 -2.69 -9.70
CA LEU A 2 2.30 -2.00 -9.03
C LEU A 2 2.70 -1.50 -7.62
N LYS A 3 3.52 -2.27 -6.91
CA LYS A 3 4.09 -1.89 -5.61
C LYS A 3 4.80 -0.53 -5.64
N GLY A 4 5.57 -0.26 -6.70
CA GLY A 4 6.28 1.01 -6.85
C GLY A 4 5.35 2.21 -7.07
N VAL A 5 4.22 1.99 -7.74
CA VAL A 5 3.20 3.04 -7.94
C VAL A 5 2.52 3.38 -6.63
N PHE A 6 2.12 2.36 -5.87
CA PHE A 6 1.49 2.51 -4.55
C PHE A 6 2.46 3.19 -3.58
N ARG A 7 3.71 2.71 -3.51
CA ARG A 7 4.77 3.33 -2.70
C ARG A 7 4.97 4.80 -3.02
N SER A 8 5.15 5.14 -4.30
CA SER A 8 5.36 6.53 -4.72
C SER A 8 4.17 7.44 -4.39
N PHE A 9 2.94 6.94 -4.50
CA PHE A 9 1.76 7.68 -4.07
C PHE A 9 1.74 7.88 -2.55
N THR A 10 1.88 6.81 -1.78
CA THR A 10 1.88 6.86 -0.31
C THR A 10 2.99 7.76 0.24
N GLU A 11 4.21 7.70 -0.31
CA GLU A 11 5.30 8.59 0.09
C GLU A 11 4.97 10.07 -0.14
N ARG A 12 4.29 10.41 -1.25
CA ARG A 12 3.84 11.80 -1.49
C ARG A 12 2.82 12.25 -0.44
N VAL A 13 1.82 11.40 -0.13
CA VAL A 13 0.82 11.68 0.90
C VAL A 13 1.48 11.90 2.25
N LEU A 14 2.35 10.98 2.67
CA LEU A 14 3.07 11.06 3.95
C LEU A 14 3.94 12.31 4.06
N ARG A 15 4.64 12.69 2.98
CA ARG A 15 5.40 13.95 2.94
C ARG A 15 4.52 15.19 3.05
N THR A 16 3.24 15.14 2.68
CA THR A 16 2.30 16.25 2.91
C THR A 16 1.97 16.42 4.39
N PHE A 17 1.86 15.33 5.16
CA PHE A 17 1.53 15.40 6.60
C PHE A 17 2.74 15.73 7.48
N GLY A 18 3.93 15.20 7.17
CA GLY A 18 5.11 15.36 8.02
C GLY A 18 6.43 15.52 7.27
N GLY A 19 6.43 15.69 5.95
CA GLY A 19 7.70 15.77 5.20
C GLY A 19 8.51 14.47 5.25
N GLU A 20 9.83 14.59 5.14
CA GLU A 20 10.73 13.44 4.91
C GLU A 20 10.81 12.43 6.07
N HIS A 21 10.44 12.80 7.30
CA HIS A 21 10.50 11.86 8.43
C HIS A 21 9.43 10.77 8.37
N LEU A 22 8.29 11.03 7.72
CA LEU A 22 7.24 10.02 7.50
C LEU A 22 7.50 9.14 6.27
N ALA A 23 8.33 9.61 5.33
CA ALA A 23 8.68 8.89 4.10
C ALA A 23 10.05 9.32 3.54
N CYS A 24 11.11 8.61 3.92
CA CYS A 24 12.45 8.83 3.35
C CYS A 24 12.58 8.27 1.93
N ASP A 25 13.58 8.71 1.16
CA ASP A 25 14.05 7.97 -0.02
C ASP A 25 14.78 6.69 0.44
N PRO A 26 14.25 5.47 0.20
CA PRO A 26 14.88 4.23 0.63
C PRO A 26 16.20 3.90 -0.07
N LEU A 27 16.48 4.53 -1.21
CA LEU A 27 17.73 4.34 -1.97
C LEU A 27 18.75 5.45 -1.67
N GLY A 28 18.30 6.53 -1.05
CA GLY A 28 19.11 7.67 -0.66
C GLY A 28 20.10 7.37 0.47
N LYS A 29 21.07 8.29 0.63
CA LYS A 29 22.06 8.23 1.71
C LYS A 29 21.42 8.35 3.09
N GLU A 30 20.40 9.21 3.21
CA GLU A 30 19.63 9.46 4.44
C GLU A 30 18.47 8.46 4.64
N SER A 31 18.52 7.29 4.00
CA SER A 31 17.50 6.27 4.18
C SER A 31 17.51 5.73 5.61
N CYS A 32 16.32 5.56 6.22
CA CYS A 32 16.20 5.02 7.57
C CYS A 32 16.90 3.66 7.73
N GLY A 33 16.89 2.83 6.68
CA GLY A 33 17.57 1.53 6.66
C GLY A 33 19.09 1.55 6.67
N ARG A 34 19.73 2.71 6.44
CA ARG A 34 21.19 2.90 6.48
C ARG A 34 21.67 3.61 7.75
N LYS A 35 20.75 4.05 8.61
CA LYS A 35 21.13 4.61 9.93
C LYS A 35 21.90 3.55 10.71
N LYS A 36 23.03 3.95 11.30
CA LYS A 36 23.91 3.03 12.03
C LYS A 36 23.17 2.24 13.10
N GLU A 37 22.28 2.89 13.85
CA GLU A 37 21.44 2.27 14.88
C GLU A 37 20.55 1.15 14.32
N VAL A 38 19.90 1.40 13.18
CA VAL A 38 19.07 0.41 12.47
C VAL A 38 19.94 -0.73 11.93
N GLU A 39 21.12 -0.42 11.41
CA GLU A 39 22.02 -1.43 10.90
C GLU A 39 22.55 -2.37 11.99
N ASP A 40 22.90 -1.81 13.14
CA ASP A 40 23.41 -2.55 14.29
C ASP A 40 22.29 -3.38 14.94
N ALA A 41 21.09 -2.82 15.09
CA ALA A 41 19.91 -3.55 15.54
C ALA A 41 19.57 -4.73 14.62
N ALA A 42 19.61 -4.54 13.31
CA ALA A 42 19.37 -5.62 12.35
C ALA A 42 20.40 -6.76 12.47
N LYS A 43 21.68 -6.44 12.71
CA LYS A 43 22.73 -7.46 12.94
C LYS A 43 22.54 -8.22 14.25
N GLN A 44 21.98 -7.56 15.26
CA GLN A 44 21.68 -8.14 16.57
C GLN A 44 20.33 -8.86 16.62
N GLY A 45 19.56 -8.87 15.52
CA GLY A 45 18.22 -9.48 15.48
C GLY A 45 17.13 -8.66 16.19
N ASN A 46 17.39 -7.40 16.52
CA ASN A 46 16.41 -6.53 17.18
C ASN A 46 15.42 -5.95 16.15
N SER A 47 14.42 -6.75 15.76
CA SER A 47 13.38 -6.37 14.80
C SER A 47 12.50 -5.22 15.29
N ALA A 48 12.27 -5.12 16.60
CA ALA A 48 11.46 -4.08 17.21
C ALA A 48 12.06 -2.70 16.97
N LEU A 49 13.36 -2.53 17.25
CA LEU A 49 14.06 -1.27 17.00
C LEU A 49 14.10 -0.94 15.50
N VAL A 50 14.39 -1.92 14.65
CA VAL A 50 14.39 -1.72 13.18
C VAL A 50 13.03 -1.22 12.68
N TYR A 51 11.94 -1.83 13.18
CA TYR A 51 10.59 -1.39 12.83
C TYR A 51 10.31 0.01 13.36
N ARG A 52 10.58 0.25 14.65
CA ARG A 52 10.30 1.53 15.31
C ARG A 52 11.00 2.71 14.65
N GLU A 53 12.27 2.54 14.28
CA GLU A 53 13.11 3.57 13.64
C GLU A 53 12.88 3.71 12.13
N SER A 54 12.01 2.88 11.55
CA SER A 54 11.63 2.99 10.14
C SER A 54 10.51 4.01 9.94
N CYS A 55 10.63 4.83 8.89
CA CYS A 55 9.55 5.73 8.49
C CYS A 55 8.28 4.94 8.10
N LEU A 56 7.11 5.59 8.11
CA LEU A 56 5.82 4.94 7.83
C LEU A 56 5.79 4.27 6.44
N ALA A 57 6.33 4.91 5.42
CA ALA A 57 6.44 4.29 4.09
C ALA A 57 7.27 3.00 4.13
N CYS A 58 8.39 3.00 4.87
CA CYS A 58 9.25 1.83 5.02
C CYS A 58 8.63 0.73 5.88
N LYS A 59 7.83 1.05 6.90
CA LYS A 59 7.04 0.06 7.66
C LYS A 59 6.02 -0.67 6.78
N MET A 60 5.47 0.00 5.76
CA MET A 60 4.50 -0.58 4.82
C MET A 60 5.16 -1.34 3.66
N TYR A 61 6.15 -0.73 2.99
CA TYR A 61 6.73 -1.26 1.74
C TYR A 61 8.08 -1.95 1.91
N GLY A 62 8.76 -1.72 3.03
CA GLY A 62 10.07 -2.28 3.38
C GLY A 62 11.27 -1.48 2.87
N HIS A 63 12.43 -1.91 3.32
CA HIS A 63 13.77 -1.53 2.84
C HIS A 63 14.73 -2.71 3.08
N THR A 64 16.03 -2.50 2.87
CA THR A 64 17.07 -3.55 2.94
C THR A 64 17.17 -4.30 4.28
N ARG A 65 16.64 -3.76 5.38
CA ARG A 65 16.70 -4.39 6.73
C ARG A 65 15.32 -4.70 7.32
N LEU A 66 14.23 -4.27 6.66
CA LEU A 66 12.86 -4.49 7.13
C LEU A 66 11.99 -5.00 5.99
N ARG A 67 11.36 -6.15 6.20
CA ARG A 67 10.31 -6.65 5.29
C ARG A 67 9.08 -5.76 5.41
N GLY A 68 8.61 -5.24 4.27
CA GLY A 68 7.35 -4.51 4.23
C GLY A 68 6.16 -5.42 4.48
N ARG A 69 5.10 -4.86 5.08
CA ARG A 69 3.87 -5.60 5.39
C ARG A 69 2.92 -5.74 4.20
N LEU A 70 3.07 -4.90 3.17
CA LEU A 70 2.27 -4.98 1.95
C LEU A 70 3.03 -5.68 0.80
N SER A 71 2.44 -6.76 0.33
CA SER A 71 2.89 -7.57 -0.80
C SER A 71 1.91 -7.52 -1.96
N PHE A 72 2.44 -7.66 -3.18
CA PHE A 72 1.69 -7.59 -4.42
C PHE A 72 2.02 -8.85 -5.21
N THR A 73 1.02 -9.60 -5.66
CA THR A 73 1.25 -10.61 -6.70
C THR A 73 1.33 -9.92 -8.06
N ASP A 74 1.88 -10.63 -9.03
CA ASP A 74 1.68 -10.25 -10.42
C ASP A 74 0.17 -10.33 -10.75
N ALA A 75 -0.27 -9.40 -11.60
CA ALA A 75 -1.64 -9.39 -12.10
C ALA A 75 -1.65 -9.99 -13.51
N PHE A 76 -2.37 -11.09 -13.68
CA PHE A 76 -2.44 -11.83 -14.94
C PHE A 76 -3.74 -11.49 -15.68
N PRO A 77 -3.75 -11.49 -17.02
CA PRO A 77 -4.94 -11.18 -17.78
C PRO A 77 -6.06 -12.19 -17.50
N GLU A 78 -7.28 -11.69 -17.39
CA GLU A 78 -8.49 -12.50 -17.34
C GLU A 78 -9.40 -12.09 -18.49
N GLY A 79 -9.69 -13.05 -19.38
CA GLY A 79 -10.44 -12.81 -20.61
C GLY A 79 -9.58 -12.19 -21.70
N ASN A 80 -10.21 -11.45 -22.60
CA ASN A 80 -9.53 -10.83 -23.73
C ASN A 80 -8.89 -9.50 -23.33
N TRP A 81 -7.79 -9.16 -24.03
CA TRP A 81 -7.15 -7.86 -23.96
C TRP A 81 -6.83 -7.38 -25.38
N LYS A 82 -6.71 -6.07 -25.53
CA LYS A 82 -6.39 -5.42 -26.80
C LYS A 82 -5.14 -4.58 -26.64
N THR A 83 -4.19 -4.79 -27.55
CA THR A 83 -3.03 -3.90 -27.72
C THR A 83 -3.14 -3.13 -29.02
N GLU A 84 -2.53 -1.95 -29.04
CA GLU A 84 -2.41 -1.10 -30.23
C GLU A 84 -0.97 -0.60 -30.35
N ILE A 85 -0.46 -0.51 -31.58
CA ILE A 85 0.81 0.15 -31.86
C ILE A 85 0.54 1.65 -32.05
N ARG A 86 1.16 2.48 -31.21
CA ARG A 86 1.17 3.93 -31.34
C ARG A 86 2.52 4.41 -31.84
N TYR A 87 2.50 5.11 -32.96
CA TYR A 87 3.67 5.68 -33.59
C TYR A 87 4.05 7.01 -32.94
N GLY A 88 5.33 7.16 -32.60
CA GLY A 88 5.87 8.34 -31.94
C GLY A 88 7.08 8.92 -32.65
N VAL A 89 7.20 10.24 -32.58
CA VAL A 89 8.39 10.98 -33.00
C VAL A 89 8.65 12.11 -31.99
N ALA A 90 9.90 12.33 -31.62
CA ALA A 90 10.30 13.49 -30.85
C ALA A 90 10.80 14.57 -31.80
N ILE A 91 10.15 15.74 -31.80
CA ILE A 91 10.52 16.88 -32.63
C ILE A 91 11.33 17.87 -31.79
N SER A 92 12.47 18.30 -32.31
CA SER A 92 13.28 19.36 -31.73
C SER A 92 12.53 20.69 -31.79
N ARG A 93 12.37 21.35 -30.64
CA ARG A 93 11.75 22.69 -30.58
C ARG A 93 12.61 23.77 -31.23
N LEU A 94 13.92 23.53 -31.39
CA LEU A 94 14.86 24.49 -31.98
C LEU A 94 14.92 24.37 -33.50
N THR A 95 14.98 23.14 -34.01
CA THR A 95 15.24 22.89 -35.44
C THR A 95 14.00 22.46 -36.21
N GLY A 96 12.90 22.13 -35.52
CA GLY A 96 11.70 21.55 -36.14
C GLY A 96 11.92 20.14 -36.72
N ALA A 97 13.15 19.63 -36.67
CA ALA A 97 13.54 18.33 -37.18
C ALA A 97 13.27 17.21 -36.16
N VAL A 98 13.24 15.97 -36.65
CA VAL A 98 13.20 14.79 -35.79
C VAL A 98 14.46 14.74 -34.95
N ALA A 99 14.29 14.79 -33.62
CA ALA A 99 15.36 14.62 -32.65
C ALA A 99 15.54 13.15 -32.26
N VAL A 100 14.43 12.41 -32.10
CA VAL A 100 14.41 10.97 -31.77
C VAL A 100 13.23 10.31 -32.47
N GLY A 101 13.47 9.16 -33.11
CA GLY A 101 12.44 8.35 -33.76
C GLY A 101 12.68 8.15 -35.27
N PRO A 102 11.71 7.55 -35.99
CA PRO A 102 10.42 7.06 -35.48
C PRO A 102 10.59 5.90 -34.48
N PHE A 103 9.63 5.76 -33.57
CA PHE A 103 9.56 4.62 -32.66
C PHE A 103 8.11 4.17 -32.49
N ASP A 104 7.97 2.87 -32.28
CA ASP A 104 6.69 2.21 -32.12
C ASP A 104 6.50 1.86 -30.64
N MET A 105 5.32 2.14 -30.12
CA MET A 105 4.95 1.80 -28.75
C MET A 105 3.72 0.92 -28.77
N GLU A 106 3.87 -0.34 -28.38
CA GLU A 106 2.73 -1.19 -28.11
C GLU A 106 2.10 -0.79 -26.77
N VAL A 107 0.80 -0.55 -26.79
CA VAL A 107 0.03 -0.08 -25.64
C VAL A 107 -1.16 -0.99 -25.42
N LEU A 108 -1.34 -1.47 -24.19
CA LEU A 108 -2.56 -2.11 -23.73
C LEU A 108 -3.66 -1.04 -23.62
N VAL A 109 -4.67 -1.13 -24.48
CA VAL A 109 -5.80 -0.17 -24.52
C VAL A 109 -7.06 -0.70 -23.84
N GLU A 110 -7.16 -2.02 -23.71
CA GLU A 110 -8.28 -2.69 -23.06
C GLU A 110 -7.82 -4.02 -22.46
N GLY A 111 -8.31 -4.35 -21.26
CA GLY A 111 -8.08 -5.64 -20.64
C GLY A 111 -8.38 -5.63 -19.15
N ARG A 112 -8.65 -6.81 -18.60
CA ARG A 112 -8.78 -7.02 -17.16
C ARG A 112 -7.63 -7.87 -16.67
N PHE A 113 -7.04 -7.48 -15.55
CA PHE A 113 -5.93 -8.20 -14.93
C PHE A 113 -6.29 -8.48 -13.47
N VAL A 114 -5.96 -9.68 -13.02
CA VAL A 114 -6.32 -10.20 -11.69
C VAL A 114 -5.05 -10.55 -10.94
N GLY A 115 -4.94 -10.02 -9.74
CA GLY A 115 -3.90 -10.32 -8.78
C GLY A 115 -4.40 -10.02 -7.38
N SER A 116 -3.54 -10.24 -6.39
CA SER A 116 -3.86 -10.11 -4.99
C SER A 116 -2.90 -9.16 -4.29
N LEU A 117 -3.44 -8.42 -3.33
CA LEU A 117 -2.68 -7.65 -2.36
C LEU A 117 -2.76 -8.38 -1.03
N LEU A 118 -1.62 -8.55 -0.36
CA LEU A 118 -1.56 -9.20 0.95
C LEU A 118 -0.94 -8.22 1.94
N LEU A 119 -1.69 -7.88 2.99
CA LEU A 119 -1.26 -7.00 4.07
C LEU A 119 -1.18 -7.84 5.37
N GLU A 120 0.03 -8.06 5.88
CA GLU A 120 0.29 -8.98 7.01
C GLU A 120 0.69 -8.23 8.28
N ASN A 121 0.18 -8.66 9.44
CA ASN A 121 0.52 -8.14 10.77
C ASN A 121 0.54 -6.60 10.82
N PHE A 122 -0.49 -5.95 10.26
CA PHE A 122 -0.48 -4.52 9.97
C PHE A 122 -1.07 -3.68 11.09
N GLU A 123 -0.72 -2.39 11.12
CA GLU A 123 -1.44 -1.37 11.88
C GLU A 123 -2.52 -0.75 10.99
N VAL A 124 -3.65 -0.33 11.54
CA VAL A 124 -4.85 0.13 10.80
C VAL A 124 -4.53 1.27 9.83
N TRP A 125 -3.61 2.18 10.18
CA TRP A 125 -3.17 3.25 9.28
C TRP A 125 -2.56 2.72 7.97
N GLN A 126 -1.99 1.51 7.95
CA GLN A 126 -1.44 0.89 6.74
C GLN A 126 -2.56 0.45 5.79
N LEU A 127 -3.65 -0.09 6.35
CA LEU A 127 -4.87 -0.39 5.59
C LEU A 127 -5.50 0.91 5.05
N GLY A 128 -5.48 1.99 5.84
CA GLY A 128 -5.96 3.30 5.41
C GLY A 128 -5.17 3.88 4.24
N LEU A 129 -3.83 3.81 4.28
CA LEU A 129 -2.99 4.25 3.15
C LEU A 129 -3.19 3.37 1.91
N LEU A 130 -3.48 2.08 2.09
CA LEU A 130 -3.87 1.20 0.99
C LEU A 130 -5.20 1.63 0.37
N GLY A 131 -6.24 1.86 1.18
CA GLY A 131 -7.54 2.34 0.71
C GLY A 131 -7.43 3.68 -0.02
N LEU A 132 -6.65 4.61 0.51
CA LEU A 132 -6.37 5.89 -0.13
C LEU A 132 -5.65 5.74 -1.48
N ALA A 133 -4.70 4.81 -1.59
CA ALA A 133 -4.01 4.52 -2.85
C ALA A 133 -4.95 3.91 -3.90
N VAL A 134 -5.82 2.99 -3.50
CA VAL A 134 -6.85 2.40 -4.37
C VAL A 134 -7.82 3.49 -4.85
N ARG A 135 -8.28 4.37 -3.96
CA ARG A 135 -9.12 5.52 -4.32
C ARG A 135 -8.44 6.44 -5.32
N SER A 136 -7.20 6.84 -5.05
CA SER A 136 -6.41 7.70 -5.94
C SER A 136 -6.21 7.10 -7.34
N LEU A 137 -6.03 5.78 -7.42
CA LEU A 137 -5.93 5.06 -8.68
C LEU A 137 -7.25 5.13 -9.46
N ASN A 138 -8.37 4.85 -8.78
CA ASN A 138 -9.72 4.84 -9.37
C ASN A 138 -10.21 6.21 -9.82
N GLU A 139 -9.77 7.28 -9.14
CA GLU A 139 -10.03 8.67 -9.51
C GLU A 139 -9.09 9.19 -10.62
N GLY A 140 -8.12 8.38 -11.07
CA GLY A 140 -7.17 8.76 -12.12
C GLY A 140 -6.06 9.72 -11.66
N LEU A 141 -5.97 10.01 -10.35
CA LEU A 141 -4.92 10.83 -9.74
C LEU A 141 -3.56 10.11 -9.71
N THR A 142 -3.60 8.79 -9.60
CA THR A 142 -2.41 7.93 -9.71
C THR A 142 -2.48 7.11 -11.00
N ARG A 143 -1.40 7.15 -11.78
CA ARG A 143 -1.28 6.42 -13.05
C ARG A 143 -0.16 5.37 -13.00
N VAL A 144 -0.36 4.26 -13.70
CA VAL A 144 0.53 3.10 -13.73
C VAL A 144 1.38 3.09 -15.01
N GLY A 145 2.65 2.69 -14.91
CA GLY A 145 3.49 2.47 -16.08
C GLY A 145 4.11 3.74 -16.70
N PHE A 146 4.45 3.66 -17.98
CA PHE A 146 5.14 4.69 -18.75
C PHE A 146 4.17 5.71 -19.36
N GLY A 147 4.68 6.88 -19.77
CA GLY A 147 3.91 7.83 -20.59
C GLY A 147 2.76 8.55 -19.86
N LYS A 148 2.79 8.60 -18.52
CA LYS A 148 1.72 9.17 -17.68
C LYS A 148 1.32 10.60 -18.07
N SER A 149 2.28 11.42 -18.51
CA SER A 149 2.04 12.81 -18.98
C SER A 149 1.43 12.91 -20.38
N ARG A 150 1.38 11.80 -21.12
CA ARG A 150 0.83 11.69 -22.49
C ARG A 150 -0.52 10.97 -22.51
N GLY A 151 -1.19 10.87 -21.37
CA GLY A 151 -2.52 10.25 -21.24
C GLY A 151 -2.51 8.73 -21.04
N PHE A 152 -1.35 8.10 -20.85
CA PHE A 152 -1.27 6.66 -20.57
C PHE A 152 -1.40 6.33 -19.08
N GLY A 153 -1.73 5.08 -18.78
CA GLY A 153 -1.62 4.52 -17.43
C GLY A 153 -2.82 4.74 -16.52
N GLU A 154 -3.96 5.16 -17.06
CA GLU A 154 -5.23 5.16 -16.33
C GLU A 154 -5.71 3.71 -16.17
N VAL A 155 -5.94 3.31 -14.94
CA VAL A 155 -6.43 1.97 -14.59
C VAL A 155 -7.43 2.10 -13.46
N ARG A 156 -8.38 1.16 -13.37
CA ARG A 156 -9.27 1.03 -12.22
C ARG A 156 -9.03 -0.30 -11.53
N MET A 157 -8.97 -0.27 -10.21
CA MET A 157 -8.90 -1.43 -9.35
C MET A 157 -10.26 -1.66 -8.71
N ARG A 158 -10.77 -2.88 -8.87
CA ARG A 158 -12.03 -3.33 -8.27
C ARG A 158 -11.73 -4.50 -7.35
N ILE A 159 -12.23 -4.42 -6.12
CA ILE A 159 -12.17 -5.54 -5.18
C ILE A 159 -13.12 -6.62 -5.69
N ARG A 160 -12.63 -7.86 -5.68
CA ARG A 160 -13.47 -9.03 -5.93
C ARG A 160 -13.91 -9.70 -4.65
N GLU A 161 -12.99 -9.74 -3.71
CA GLU A 161 -13.15 -10.32 -2.39
C GLU A 161 -12.08 -9.69 -1.49
N MET A 162 -12.40 -9.47 -0.23
CA MET A 162 -11.43 -9.17 0.80
C MET A 162 -11.57 -10.20 1.92
N THR A 163 -10.49 -10.92 2.19
CA THR A 163 -10.43 -11.84 3.33
C THR A 163 -9.60 -11.19 4.44
N VAL A 164 -10.19 -11.09 5.63
CA VAL A 164 -9.52 -10.63 6.85
C VAL A 164 -9.40 -11.81 7.81
N GLU A 165 -8.16 -12.09 8.24
CA GLU A 165 -7.86 -13.12 9.22
C GLU A 165 -7.18 -12.49 10.43
N MET A 166 -7.74 -12.73 11.61
CA MET A 166 -7.23 -12.18 12.88
C MET A 166 -7.07 -13.31 13.90
N ALA A 167 -6.14 -13.13 14.84
CA ALA A 167 -6.06 -14.01 16.00
C ALA A 167 -7.38 -13.96 16.78
N ARG A 168 -7.86 -15.11 17.27
CA ARG A 168 -9.08 -15.14 18.07
C ARG A 168 -8.81 -14.50 19.43
N VAL A 169 -9.51 -13.41 19.72
CA VAL A 169 -9.57 -12.76 21.04
C VAL A 169 -11.02 -12.57 21.46
N ALA A 170 -11.30 -12.63 22.77
CA ALA A 170 -12.66 -12.62 23.29
C ALA A 170 -13.36 -11.27 23.10
N GLU A 171 -12.61 -10.17 23.02
CA GLU A 171 -13.15 -8.82 22.86
C GLU A 171 -13.45 -8.42 21.41
N LEU A 172 -13.19 -9.28 20.42
CA LEU A 172 -13.38 -8.90 19.01
C LEU A 172 -14.87 -8.90 18.65
N SER A 173 -15.43 -7.71 18.46
CA SER A 173 -16.83 -7.53 18.06
C SER A 173 -16.98 -7.60 16.53
N PRO A 174 -18.14 -8.05 16.00
CA PRO A 174 -18.49 -7.80 14.60
C PRO A 174 -18.38 -6.30 14.28
N GLY A 175 -17.90 -5.97 13.08
CA GLY A 175 -17.73 -4.57 12.68
C GLY A 175 -16.46 -3.89 13.23
N GLU A 176 -15.59 -4.65 13.90
CA GLU A 176 -14.25 -4.20 14.31
C GLU A 176 -13.13 -4.94 13.57
N LEU A 177 -12.03 -4.22 13.32
CA LEU A 177 -10.78 -4.78 12.81
C LEU A 177 -9.62 -4.24 13.64
N TRP A 178 -8.86 -5.15 14.23
CA TRP A 178 -7.73 -4.82 15.09
C TRP A 178 -6.44 -4.84 14.28
N GLY A 179 -5.62 -3.80 14.44
CA GLY A 179 -4.24 -3.80 13.98
C GLY A 179 -3.30 -4.42 15.02
N ALA A 180 -2.02 -4.56 14.65
CA ALA A 180 -0.99 -5.16 15.48
C ALA A 180 -0.87 -4.52 16.87
N GLY A 181 -1.08 -3.20 16.98
CA GLY A 181 -0.99 -2.51 18.27
C GLY A 181 -2.07 -2.89 19.28
N ALA A 182 -3.27 -3.24 18.80
CA ALA A 182 -4.35 -3.70 19.67
C ALA A 182 -4.12 -5.12 20.21
N PHE A 183 -3.39 -5.97 19.47
CA PHE A 183 -3.01 -7.32 19.91
C PHE A 183 -1.78 -7.36 20.82
N ALA A 184 -0.83 -6.43 20.63
CA ALA A 184 0.42 -6.40 21.39
C ALA A 184 0.19 -6.03 22.87
N ASP A 185 1.03 -6.56 23.77
CA ASP A 185 1.09 -6.10 25.15
C ASP A 185 1.85 -4.77 25.29
N ASP A 186 1.93 -4.21 26.50
CA ASP A 186 2.55 -2.90 26.71
C ASP A 186 4.08 -2.90 26.48
N GLU A 187 4.75 -4.03 26.72
CA GLU A 187 6.19 -4.17 26.45
C GLU A 187 6.44 -4.18 24.94
N GLU A 188 5.69 -4.98 24.18
CA GLU A 188 5.76 -5.06 22.73
C GLU A 188 5.37 -3.73 22.06
N ARG A 189 4.30 -3.08 22.54
CA ARG A 189 3.90 -1.75 22.05
C ARG A 189 5.03 -0.74 22.23
N GLY A 190 5.67 -0.69 23.40
CA GLY A 190 6.80 0.19 23.65
C GLY A 190 8.03 -0.13 22.79
N ALA A 191 8.30 -1.42 22.57
CA ALA A 191 9.43 -1.87 21.77
C ALA A 191 9.26 -1.51 20.28
N TYR A 192 8.08 -1.76 19.71
CA TYR A 192 7.79 -1.50 18.29
C TYR A 192 7.28 -0.08 18.00
N GLY A 193 6.88 0.67 19.02
CA GLY A 193 6.23 1.98 18.88
C GLY A 193 4.82 1.86 18.28
N LEU A 194 4.04 0.88 18.73
CA LEU A 194 2.66 0.64 18.30
C LEU A 194 1.68 1.41 19.18
N ARG A 195 0.51 1.75 18.64
CA ARG A 195 -0.56 2.42 19.40
C ARG A 195 -1.49 1.39 20.05
N SER A 196 -1.97 1.66 21.26
CA SER A 196 -2.94 0.81 21.94
C SER A 196 -4.36 0.92 21.37
N ASP A 197 -4.68 2.05 20.74
CA ASP A 197 -5.95 2.35 20.04
C ASP A 197 -5.91 1.96 18.55
N ASP A 198 -5.02 1.03 18.16
CA ASP A 198 -4.86 0.55 16.78
C ASP A 198 -6.02 -0.37 16.36
N ARG A 199 -7.21 0.21 16.25
CA ARG A 199 -8.48 -0.44 15.93
C ARG A 199 -9.26 0.38 14.92
N LEU A 200 -9.98 -0.33 14.06
CA LEU A 200 -10.92 0.23 13.09
C LEU A 200 -12.32 -0.23 13.46
N GLU A 201 -13.22 0.72 13.66
CA GLU A 201 -14.62 0.47 14.04
C GLU A 201 -15.58 0.95 12.94
N GLY A 202 -16.76 0.34 12.88
CA GLY A 202 -17.80 0.68 11.92
C GLY A 202 -17.47 0.22 10.50
N ILE A 203 -16.82 -0.94 10.38
CA ILE A 203 -16.77 -1.69 9.11
C ILE A 203 -18.00 -2.60 8.98
N PRO A 204 -18.36 -3.07 7.78
CA PRO A 204 -19.50 -3.96 7.60
C PRO A 204 -19.51 -5.16 8.55
N GLU A 205 -20.66 -5.41 9.18
CA GLU A 205 -20.84 -6.55 10.08
C GLU A 205 -21.11 -7.83 9.28
N VAL A 206 -20.04 -8.56 8.97
CA VAL A 206 -20.12 -9.88 8.33
C VAL A 206 -19.77 -10.95 9.35
N ALA A 207 -20.58 -12.02 9.40
CA ALA A 207 -20.40 -13.11 10.36
C ALA A 207 -19.02 -13.78 10.19
N PRO A 208 -18.15 -13.76 11.22
CA PRO A 208 -16.85 -14.39 11.13
C PRO A 208 -16.98 -15.91 11.19
N ARG A 209 -16.13 -16.60 10.42
CA ARG A 209 -15.92 -18.04 10.51
C ARG A 209 -14.83 -18.33 11.53
N ASP A 210 -15.17 -19.12 12.52
CA ASP A 210 -14.25 -19.65 13.51
C ASP A 210 -13.35 -20.74 12.87
N LEU A 211 -12.03 -20.57 12.96
CA LEU A 211 -11.00 -21.51 12.50
C LEU A 211 -10.11 -22.03 13.65
N GLY A 212 -10.58 -22.00 14.90
CA GLY A 212 -9.82 -22.44 16.07
C GLY A 212 -8.96 -21.31 16.64
N VAL A 213 -7.75 -21.12 16.13
CA VAL A 213 -6.84 -20.05 16.61
C VAL A 213 -7.06 -18.72 15.91
N TYR A 214 -7.73 -18.73 14.75
CA TYR A 214 -8.06 -17.55 13.97
C TYR A 214 -9.56 -17.40 13.81
N VAL A 215 -9.98 -16.16 13.56
CA VAL A 215 -11.28 -15.82 13.00
C VAL A 215 -11.08 -15.27 11.60
N ARG A 216 -11.88 -15.73 10.66
CA ARG A 216 -11.85 -15.28 9.27
C ARG A 216 -13.15 -14.62 8.90
N THR A 217 -13.08 -13.41 8.37
CA THR A 217 -14.21 -12.71 7.75
C THR A 217 -13.95 -12.53 6.27
N VAL A 218 -14.93 -12.86 5.44
CA VAL A 218 -14.83 -12.73 3.97
C VAL A 218 -15.86 -11.71 3.52
N TYR A 219 -15.38 -10.62 2.95
CA TYR A 219 -16.18 -9.51 2.42
C TYR A 219 -16.30 -9.63 0.91
N GLY A 220 -17.49 -9.35 0.38
CA GLY A 220 -17.72 -9.23 -1.04
C GLY A 220 -17.11 -7.95 -1.63
N PRO A 221 -17.36 -7.68 -2.93
CA PRO A 221 -16.85 -6.48 -3.60
C PRO A 221 -17.26 -5.16 -2.93
N GLU A 222 -18.52 -5.04 -2.53
CA GLU A 222 -19.08 -3.80 -1.97
C GLU A 222 -18.59 -3.61 -0.53
N GLU A 223 -18.72 -4.64 0.31
CA GLU A 223 -18.30 -4.58 1.71
C GLU A 223 -16.79 -4.40 1.83
N GLY A 224 -16.00 -5.08 0.98
CA GLY A 224 -14.55 -4.90 0.97
C GLY A 224 -14.12 -3.49 0.54
N GLN A 225 -14.90 -2.85 -0.33
CA GLN A 225 -14.65 -1.46 -0.73
C GLN A 225 -14.97 -0.51 0.42
N GLU A 226 -16.08 -0.75 1.13
CA GLU A 226 -16.45 0.00 2.33
C GLU A 226 -15.39 -0.12 3.44
N VAL A 227 -14.80 -1.32 3.66
CA VAL A 227 -13.67 -1.50 4.60
C VAL A 227 -12.48 -0.60 4.23
N LEU A 228 -12.11 -0.53 2.94
CA LEU A 228 -11.00 0.34 2.49
C LEU A 228 -11.33 1.83 2.65
N GLU A 229 -12.57 2.23 2.38
CA GLU A 229 -13.02 3.61 2.54
C GLU A 229 -13.00 4.02 4.00
N ARG A 230 -13.54 3.18 4.88
CA ARG A 230 -13.52 3.39 6.33
C ARG A 230 -12.10 3.48 6.88
N ALA A 231 -11.21 2.60 6.43
CA ALA A 231 -9.79 2.67 6.81
C ALA A 231 -9.12 3.96 6.29
N ALA A 232 -9.48 4.45 5.10
CA ALA A 232 -8.94 5.69 4.58
C ALA A 232 -9.42 6.92 5.37
N GLU A 233 -10.65 6.91 5.87
CA GLU A 233 -11.18 7.95 6.79
C GLU A 233 -10.44 7.96 8.13
N TYR A 234 -10.09 6.78 8.66
CA TYR A 234 -9.31 6.63 9.89
C TYR A 234 -7.96 7.37 9.85
N LEU A 235 -7.40 7.62 8.65
CA LEU A 235 -6.17 8.42 8.54
C LEU A 235 -6.33 9.84 9.10
N GLY A 236 -7.55 10.40 9.07
CA GLY A 236 -7.84 11.72 9.63
C GLY A 236 -7.60 11.77 11.14
N SER A 237 -8.04 10.76 11.90
CA SER A 237 -7.75 10.67 13.34
C SER A 237 -6.32 10.26 13.62
N PHE A 238 -5.72 9.42 12.77
CA PHE A 238 -4.33 8.99 12.93
C PHE A 238 -3.32 10.14 12.79
N PHE A 239 -3.49 11.02 11.79
CA PHE A 239 -2.59 12.16 11.55
C PHE A 239 -3.05 13.47 12.21
N GLY A 240 -4.33 13.59 12.55
CA GLY A 240 -4.90 14.80 13.15
C GLY A 240 -4.87 14.84 14.68
N GLY A 241 -4.44 13.75 15.32
CA GLY A 241 -4.26 13.64 16.78
C GLY A 241 -2.89 14.08 17.26
#